data_AF-A0A2E3R0E3-F1
#
_entry.id   AF-A0A2E3R0E3-F1
#
_cell.length_a   1.000
_cell.length_b   1.000
_cell.length_c   1.000
_cell.angle_alpha   90.00
_cell.angle_beta   90.00
_cell.angle_gamma   90.00
#
_symmetry.space_group_name_H-M   'P 1'
#
loop_
_entity.id
_entity.type
_entity.pdbx_description
1 polymer ?
#
loop_
_entity_poly.entity_id
_entity_poly.type
_entity_poly.pdbx_seq_one_letter_code
_entity_poly.pdbx_strand_id
1 'polypeptide(L)'
;MRSLTHRLRPAGLLLALLLAAPSVAAQEVMRGLDIEAGARVALVIGNADYQHATALQNATNDARDIADALNAVGFSVSGYTDLTDEEMGQAVRSFAQDAAGADVALFYYAGHGVQVNGENYLLPVDADIATESQMRYNSLPLGEVMGILEDANPRFKMIFLDACRDNPFQTWRSSAGGWATPQGPTGSLISFATSPGDRASDNVSGRNGLFTQAFLENVYTPGLEVTAMMRRIYSRVMEMSDRTQEPWINSSYGDEFYFVPAEGDGLVVDPAPQSGVSAVVLNARVDTALRRIEAGDSAGVVTVLRTAAEAGHAEAQSVLGWLLLRGDGVPADPATGLSWMRAAADLGHAGAQTNLGYAYETGLGVAADPAEAARLYRLAAAQGRPMAQHNLATLLQYGTGVPADVSEAARLYGLAAAQGLPVAQSALGALYETGTGVSADLERAADLYQQAALQGDALAMTRLGVLLHEGRGVAADAVRARDWLQRAAGLGETHAQAILASWAEQVPAEE
;
A
#
# COMPACT_ATOMS: atom_id res chain seq x y z
N MET A 1 51.21 47.39 34.75
CA MET A 1 51.89 47.04 33.48
C MET A 1 50.81 46.81 32.42
N ARG A 2 50.82 47.64 31.36
CA ARG A 2 50.17 47.53 30.02
C ARG A 2 48.75 46.91 29.94
N SER A 3 47.76 47.43 29.25
CA SER A 3 47.64 48.52 28.25
C SER A 3 46.18 48.49 27.74
N LEU A 4 45.56 49.66 27.63
CA LEU A 4 44.58 50.12 26.60
C LEU A 4 43.53 49.13 26.04
N THR A 5 42.24 49.33 26.33
CA THR A 5 41.28 50.14 25.53
C THR A 5 41.30 49.88 24.02
N HIS A 6 40.23 49.29 23.46
CA HIS A 6 39.40 49.96 22.45
C HIS A 6 38.13 49.16 22.09
N ARG A 7 37.01 49.89 22.01
CA ARG A 7 35.77 49.51 21.33
C ARG A 7 36.01 49.39 19.83
N LEU A 8 35.25 48.51 19.15
CA LEU A 8 34.72 48.68 17.77
C LEU A 8 33.64 47.61 17.49
N ARG A 9 32.45 48.03 17.05
CA ARG A 9 31.49 47.32 16.16
C ARG A 9 31.53 48.09 14.81
N PRO A 10 30.86 47.69 13.70
CA PRO A 10 30.66 46.42 12.96
C PRO A 10 31.17 46.56 11.48
N ALA A 11 30.61 45.80 10.50
CA ALA A 11 30.92 45.70 9.04
C ALA A 11 32.06 44.71 8.69
N GLY A 12 31.95 43.75 7.78
CA GLY A 12 31.19 43.65 6.53
C GLY A 12 32.20 43.62 5.38
N LEU A 13 32.49 42.46 4.79
CA LEU A 13 32.94 42.37 3.39
C LEU A 13 32.94 40.91 2.88
N LEU A 14 32.35 40.76 1.69
CA LEU A 14 32.40 39.63 0.79
C LEU A 14 33.83 39.11 0.56
N LEU A 15 33.97 37.79 0.40
CA LEU A 15 34.89 37.24 -0.58
C LEU A 15 34.20 36.18 -1.43
N ALA A 16 34.30 36.39 -2.73
CA ALA A 16 33.65 35.70 -3.82
C ALA A 16 34.31 34.34 -4.13
N LEU A 17 33.49 33.48 -4.76
CA LEU A 17 33.83 32.47 -5.77
C LEU A 17 35.11 31.64 -5.58
N LEU A 18 34.92 30.34 -5.36
CA LEU A 18 35.49 29.31 -6.22
C LEU A 18 34.47 28.18 -6.37
N LEU A 19 33.67 28.31 -7.44
CA LEU A 19 33.00 27.21 -8.11
C LEU A 19 34.06 26.12 -8.35
N ALA A 20 33.91 24.97 -7.72
CA ALA A 20 34.46 23.76 -8.31
C ALA A 20 33.60 23.50 -9.56
N ALA A 21 34.08 23.97 -10.71
CA ALA A 21 33.47 23.64 -11.98
C ALA A 21 33.40 22.10 -12.09
N PRO A 22 32.29 21.54 -12.59
CA PRO A 22 32.27 20.13 -12.94
C PRO A 22 33.42 19.87 -13.92
N SER A 23 34.09 18.72 -13.81
CA SER A 23 35.14 18.33 -14.76
C SER A 23 34.64 18.49 -16.19
N VAL A 24 35.49 18.89 -17.12
CA VAL A 24 35.15 19.03 -18.56
C VAL A 24 34.47 17.76 -19.12
N ALA A 25 34.80 16.59 -18.58
CA ALA A 25 34.14 15.31 -18.87
C ALA A 25 32.68 15.21 -18.40
N ALA A 26 32.29 15.89 -17.31
CA ALA A 26 30.92 15.96 -16.80
C ALA A 26 30.06 17.02 -17.52
N GLN A 27 30.67 17.98 -18.23
CA GLN A 27 29.96 18.93 -19.10
C GLN A 27 29.82 18.43 -20.55
N GLU A 28 30.70 17.54 -21.02
CA GLU A 28 30.57 16.90 -22.34
C GLU A 28 29.66 15.66 -22.33
N VAL A 29 29.51 14.94 -21.21
CA VAL A 29 28.48 13.88 -21.05
C VAL A 29 27.07 14.46 -20.97
N MET A 30 26.93 15.71 -20.50
CA MET A 30 25.66 16.46 -20.46
C MET A 30 25.21 17.02 -21.83
N ARG A 31 25.89 16.64 -22.92
CA ARG A 31 25.65 17.15 -24.28
C ARG A 31 25.39 16.07 -25.33
N GLY A 32 25.15 14.83 -24.91
CA GLY A 32 25.23 13.67 -25.80
C GLY A 32 23.96 12.84 -25.99
N LEU A 33 22.81 13.20 -25.42
CA LEU A 33 21.51 12.59 -25.75
C LEU A 33 20.42 13.66 -25.66
N ASP A 34 20.11 14.21 -26.82
CA ASP A 34 19.09 15.19 -27.11
C ASP A 34 17.67 14.67 -26.79
N ILE A 35 16.83 15.55 -26.24
CA ILE A 35 15.52 15.94 -26.81
C ILE A 35 14.80 14.86 -27.65
N GLU A 36 14.23 13.80 -27.05
CA GLU A 36 13.27 12.95 -27.80
C GLU A 36 12.02 12.49 -27.02
N ALA A 37 11.93 12.65 -25.69
CA ALA A 37 10.66 12.53 -24.96
C ALA A 37 10.39 13.84 -24.23
N GLY A 38 9.55 14.71 -24.81
CA GLY A 38 9.26 16.01 -24.20
C GLY A 38 8.56 15.88 -22.83
N ALA A 39 8.46 16.99 -22.11
CA ALA A 39 7.95 17.00 -20.74
C ALA A 39 6.52 16.45 -20.65
N ARG A 40 6.23 15.61 -19.65
CA ARG A 40 4.88 15.16 -19.30
C ARG A 40 4.42 15.96 -18.08
N VAL A 41 3.32 16.69 -18.17
CA VAL A 41 2.81 17.53 -17.08
C VAL A 41 1.37 17.17 -16.73
N ALA A 42 1.01 17.29 -15.46
CA ALA A 42 -0.36 17.07 -15.03
C ALA A 42 -0.84 18.07 -13.99
N LEU A 43 -2.12 18.43 -14.05
CA LEU A 43 -2.86 19.11 -12.99
C LEU A 43 -3.90 18.15 -12.43
N VAL A 44 -3.88 17.91 -11.13
CA VAL A 44 -4.74 16.95 -10.44
C VAL A 44 -5.45 17.67 -9.30
N ILE A 45 -6.78 17.72 -9.33
CA ILE A 45 -7.60 18.44 -8.35
C ILE A 45 -8.63 17.49 -7.72
N GLY A 46 -8.75 17.50 -6.39
CA GLY A 46 -9.74 16.73 -5.65
C GLY A 46 -10.53 17.58 -4.66
N ASN A 47 -11.78 17.88 -4.96
CA ASN A 47 -12.65 18.70 -4.12
C ASN A 47 -13.71 17.83 -3.43
N ALA A 48 -13.71 17.85 -2.10
CA ALA A 48 -14.56 17.01 -1.26
C ALA A 48 -15.33 17.80 -0.19
N ASP A 49 -14.71 18.80 0.45
CA ASP A 49 -15.28 19.51 1.61
C ASP A 49 -16.04 20.78 1.20
N TYR A 50 -17.19 20.60 0.54
CA TYR A 50 -18.00 21.70 0.02
C TYR A 50 -18.74 22.47 1.11
N GLN A 51 -18.69 23.81 1.05
CA GLN A 51 -19.34 24.70 2.01
C GLN A 51 -20.87 24.78 1.82
N HIS A 52 -21.32 24.73 0.55
CA HIS A 52 -22.72 24.94 0.15
C HIS A 52 -23.30 23.78 -0.66
N ALA A 53 -22.58 22.66 -0.75
CA ALA A 53 -22.99 21.43 -1.43
C ALA A 53 -22.70 20.21 -0.55
N THR A 54 -23.17 19.03 -0.97
CA THR A 54 -22.91 17.80 -0.21
C THR A 54 -21.43 17.43 -0.30
N ALA A 55 -20.79 17.13 0.83
CA ALA A 55 -19.41 16.68 0.84
C ALA A 55 -19.25 15.32 0.13
N LEU A 56 -18.11 15.13 -0.55
CA LEU A 56 -17.78 13.86 -1.21
C LEU A 56 -16.79 13.07 -0.36
N GLN A 57 -16.95 11.75 -0.34
CA GLN A 57 -16.15 10.89 0.54
C GLN A 57 -14.72 10.67 0.02
N ASN A 58 -14.56 10.52 -1.31
CA ASN A 58 -13.34 9.97 -1.90
C ASN A 58 -12.51 10.96 -2.72
N ALA A 59 -13.08 12.10 -3.14
CA ALA A 59 -12.45 12.97 -4.13
C ALA A 59 -11.03 13.46 -3.76
N THR A 60 -10.76 13.71 -2.47
CA THR A 60 -9.41 14.08 -1.99
C THR A 60 -8.44 12.90 -1.98
N ASN A 61 -8.90 11.69 -1.67
CA ASN A 61 -8.08 10.48 -1.78
C ASN A 61 -7.80 10.15 -3.25
N ASP A 62 -8.82 10.30 -4.10
CA ASP A 62 -8.71 10.03 -5.53
C ASP A 62 -7.66 10.93 -6.18
N ALA A 63 -7.73 12.23 -5.94
CA ALA A 63 -6.72 13.17 -6.45
C ALA A 63 -5.31 12.88 -5.92
N ARG A 64 -5.16 12.53 -4.63
CA ARG A 64 -3.83 12.20 -4.06
C ARG A 64 -3.25 10.94 -4.71
N ASP A 65 -4.04 9.87 -4.78
CA ASP A 65 -3.58 8.58 -5.27
C ASP A 65 -3.32 8.63 -6.79
N ILE A 66 -4.11 9.41 -7.56
CA ILE A 66 -3.85 9.69 -8.99
C ILE A 66 -2.59 10.54 -9.18
N ALA A 67 -2.40 11.61 -8.40
CA ALA A 67 -1.21 12.44 -8.49
C ALA A 67 0.06 11.61 -8.22
N ASP A 68 0.02 10.76 -7.20
CA ASP A 68 1.11 9.83 -6.88
C ASP A 68 1.38 8.86 -8.04
N ALA A 69 0.33 8.31 -8.65
CA ALA A 69 0.48 7.38 -9.77
C ALA A 69 1.03 8.04 -11.03
N LEU A 70 0.60 9.25 -11.35
CA LEU A 70 1.10 10.00 -12.51
C LEU A 70 2.56 10.43 -12.32
N ASN A 71 2.93 10.89 -11.13
CA ASN A 71 4.33 11.15 -10.78
C ASN A 71 5.18 9.87 -10.97
N ALA A 72 4.67 8.72 -10.54
CA ALA A 72 5.37 7.44 -10.64
C ALA A 72 5.61 6.93 -12.08
N VAL A 73 4.85 7.44 -13.06
CA VAL A 73 4.99 7.11 -14.49
C VAL A 73 5.54 8.29 -15.31
N GLY A 74 6.21 9.23 -14.63
CA GLY A 74 7.05 10.25 -15.26
C GLY A 74 6.36 11.57 -15.60
N PHE A 75 5.21 11.88 -14.98
CA PHE A 75 4.61 13.22 -15.06
C PHE A 75 5.19 14.15 -13.99
N SER A 76 5.36 15.43 -14.32
CA SER A 76 5.45 16.51 -13.34
C SER A 76 4.04 16.91 -12.93
N VAL A 77 3.64 16.59 -11.71
CA VAL A 77 2.26 16.77 -11.24
C VAL A 77 2.10 17.96 -10.30
N SER A 78 1.17 18.84 -10.61
CA SER A 78 0.62 19.87 -9.73
C SER A 78 -0.68 19.34 -9.09
N GLY A 79 -0.60 18.87 -7.85
CA GLY A 79 -1.71 18.25 -7.13
C GLY A 79 -2.33 19.15 -6.06
N TYR A 80 -3.66 19.25 -6.02
CA TYR A 80 -4.40 20.09 -5.07
C TYR A 80 -5.65 19.40 -4.53
N THR A 81 -6.07 19.81 -3.32
CA THR A 81 -7.32 19.35 -2.70
C THR A 81 -8.11 20.51 -2.13
N ASP A 82 -9.43 20.44 -2.23
CA ASP A 82 -10.39 21.38 -1.65
C ASP A 82 -10.13 22.85 -2.03
N LEU A 83 -9.95 23.10 -3.32
CA LEU A 83 -9.66 24.45 -3.83
C LEU A 83 -10.90 25.34 -3.86
N THR A 84 -10.71 26.57 -3.40
CA THR A 84 -11.65 27.68 -3.65
C THR A 84 -11.64 28.11 -5.12
N ASP A 85 -12.63 28.89 -5.55
CA ASP A 85 -12.72 29.39 -6.93
C ASP A 85 -11.44 30.14 -7.36
N GLU A 86 -10.94 31.02 -6.48
CA GLU A 86 -9.72 31.79 -6.75
C GLU A 86 -8.50 30.88 -6.92
N GLU A 87 -8.31 29.92 -6.01
CA GLU A 87 -7.18 29.00 -6.04
C GLU A 87 -7.26 28.04 -7.22
N MET A 88 -8.46 27.56 -7.56
CA MET A 88 -8.70 26.72 -8.73
C MET A 88 -8.33 27.45 -10.02
N GLY A 89 -8.73 28.73 -10.15
CA GLY A 89 -8.31 29.57 -11.25
C GLY A 89 -6.79 29.80 -11.31
N GLN A 90 -6.11 29.95 -10.17
CA GLN A 90 -4.65 30.07 -10.11
C GLN A 90 -3.94 28.77 -10.52
N ALA A 91 -4.44 27.62 -10.07
CA ALA A 91 -3.90 26.30 -10.42
C ALA A 91 -3.99 26.05 -11.94
N VAL A 92 -5.15 26.36 -12.55
CA VAL A 92 -5.37 26.23 -13.99
C VAL A 92 -4.45 27.15 -14.80
N ARG A 93 -4.27 28.41 -14.38
CA ARG A 93 -3.33 29.33 -15.05
C ARG A 93 -1.88 28.88 -14.94
N SER A 94 -1.49 28.29 -13.81
CA SER A 94 -0.13 27.76 -13.62
C SER A 94 0.08 26.53 -14.51
N PHE A 95 -0.90 25.62 -14.56
CA PHE A 95 -0.89 24.48 -15.45
C PHE A 95 -0.81 24.86 -16.93
N ALA A 96 -1.46 25.95 -17.34
CA ALA A 96 -1.34 26.49 -18.70
C ALA A 96 0.12 26.82 -19.07
N GLN A 97 0.90 27.33 -18.12
CA GLN A 97 2.31 27.65 -18.33
C GLN A 97 3.15 26.37 -18.44
N ASP A 98 2.88 25.38 -17.60
CA ASP A 98 3.58 24.09 -17.61
C ASP A 98 3.27 23.26 -18.85
N ALA A 99 2.03 23.34 -19.35
CA ALA A 99 1.59 22.64 -20.55
C ALA A 99 2.21 23.22 -21.83
N ALA A 100 2.63 24.48 -21.83
CA ALA A 100 3.22 25.13 -22.99
C ALA A 100 4.58 24.51 -23.34
N GLY A 101 4.63 23.74 -24.43
CA GLY A 101 5.84 23.04 -24.87
C GLY A 101 6.06 21.66 -24.24
N ALA A 102 5.08 21.15 -23.49
CA ALA A 102 5.05 19.77 -23.01
C ALA A 102 4.76 18.78 -24.17
N ASP A 103 5.28 17.55 -24.09
CA ASP A 103 4.86 16.46 -24.97
C ASP A 103 3.47 15.97 -24.60
N VAL A 104 3.18 15.90 -23.30
CA VAL A 104 1.92 15.39 -22.78
C VAL A 104 1.42 16.31 -21.69
N ALA A 105 0.14 16.69 -21.76
CA ALA A 105 -0.53 17.41 -20.68
C ALA A 105 -1.79 16.66 -20.25
N LEU A 106 -1.93 16.43 -18.95
CA LEU A 106 -3.04 15.70 -18.35
C LEU A 106 -3.75 16.56 -17.30
N PHE A 107 -5.06 16.76 -17.47
CA PHE A 107 -5.91 17.34 -16.45
C PHE A 107 -6.77 16.26 -15.81
N TYR A 108 -6.70 16.13 -14.49
CA TYR A 108 -7.55 15.24 -13.70
C TYR A 108 -8.35 16.07 -12.69
N TYR A 109 -9.64 15.78 -12.58
CA TYR A 109 -10.49 16.36 -11.55
C TYR A 109 -11.42 15.31 -10.94
N ALA A 110 -11.45 15.27 -9.61
CA ALA A 110 -12.44 14.57 -8.80
C ALA A 110 -13.22 15.59 -7.96
N GLY A 111 -14.56 15.54 -8.01
CA GLY A 111 -15.40 16.51 -7.31
C GLY A 111 -16.81 16.60 -7.90
N HIS A 112 -17.60 17.59 -7.47
CA HIS A 112 -18.88 17.89 -8.11
C HIS A 112 -18.68 18.59 -9.46
N GLY A 113 -19.56 18.26 -10.41
CA GLY A 113 -19.55 18.82 -11.74
C GLY A 113 -20.96 18.98 -12.32
N VAL A 114 -21.26 20.15 -12.90
CA VAL A 114 -22.60 20.52 -13.35
C VAL A 114 -22.64 20.88 -14.83
N GLN A 115 -23.71 20.51 -15.52
CA GLN A 115 -24.00 20.97 -16.88
C GLN A 115 -25.07 22.07 -16.88
N VAL A 116 -24.81 23.15 -17.61
CA VAL A 116 -25.80 24.20 -17.88
C VAL A 116 -25.64 24.66 -19.34
N ASN A 117 -26.76 24.71 -20.09
CA ASN A 117 -26.81 25.19 -21.48
C ASN A 117 -25.80 24.56 -22.46
N GLY A 118 -25.48 23.28 -22.29
CA GLY A 118 -24.49 22.62 -23.14
C GLY A 118 -23.03 22.97 -22.80
N GLU A 119 -22.80 23.69 -21.70
CA GLU A 119 -21.49 23.88 -21.10
C GLU A 119 -21.38 23.10 -19.79
N ASN A 120 -20.15 22.80 -19.44
CA ASN A 120 -19.76 21.87 -18.41
C ASN A 120 -18.88 22.62 -17.40
N TYR A 121 -19.19 22.49 -16.11
CA TYR A 121 -18.60 23.30 -15.05
C TYR A 121 -18.10 22.42 -13.90
N LEU A 122 -16.90 22.68 -13.41
CA LEU A 122 -16.27 22.02 -12.27
C LEU A 122 -16.40 22.93 -11.04
N LEU A 123 -16.86 22.37 -9.92
CA LEU A 123 -17.21 23.18 -8.74
C LEU A 123 -16.05 23.30 -7.73
N PRO A 124 -15.62 24.53 -7.40
CA PRO A 124 -14.77 24.78 -6.23
C PRO A 124 -15.53 24.54 -4.92
N VAL A 125 -14.81 24.37 -3.80
CA VAL A 125 -15.44 24.02 -2.52
C VAL A 125 -16.31 25.13 -1.91
N ASP A 126 -16.05 26.37 -2.28
CA ASP A 126 -16.79 27.57 -1.88
C ASP A 126 -17.87 27.99 -2.90
N ALA A 127 -18.18 27.14 -3.89
CA ALA A 127 -19.23 27.41 -4.87
C ALA A 127 -20.60 27.60 -4.18
N ASP A 128 -21.12 28.82 -4.20
CA ASP A 128 -22.48 29.18 -3.81
C ASP A 128 -23.28 29.59 -5.05
N ILE A 129 -24.13 28.69 -5.54
CA ILE A 129 -24.85 28.87 -6.81
C ILE A 129 -26.36 28.79 -6.58
N ALA A 130 -27.00 29.96 -6.58
CA ALA A 130 -28.45 30.09 -6.48
C ALA A 130 -29.12 30.26 -7.86
N THR A 131 -28.41 30.87 -8.82
CA THR A 131 -28.94 31.13 -10.17
C THR A 131 -28.00 30.65 -11.26
N GLU A 132 -28.59 30.33 -12.41
CA GLU A 132 -27.87 29.92 -13.62
C GLU A 132 -26.77 30.92 -14.04
N SER A 133 -27.02 32.22 -13.89
CA SER A 133 -26.05 33.26 -14.23
C SER A 133 -24.79 33.24 -13.36
N GLN A 134 -24.86 32.67 -12.15
CA GLN A 134 -23.73 32.57 -11.23
C GLN A 134 -22.78 31.42 -11.59
N MET A 135 -23.25 30.41 -12.34
CA MET A 135 -22.41 29.28 -12.78
C MET A 135 -21.13 29.76 -13.44
N ARG A 136 -21.22 30.70 -14.38
CA ARG A 136 -20.07 31.21 -15.13
C ARG A 136 -19.04 31.97 -14.27
N TYR A 137 -19.42 32.45 -13.09
CA TYR A 137 -18.56 33.28 -12.26
C TYR A 137 -18.07 32.58 -10.98
N ASN A 138 -18.75 31.52 -10.54
CA ASN A 138 -18.48 30.82 -9.29
C ASN A 138 -18.10 29.35 -9.53
N SER A 139 -17.62 29.02 -10.73
CA SER A 139 -17.16 27.68 -11.09
C SER A 139 -16.20 27.74 -12.27
N LEU A 140 -15.45 26.65 -12.50
CA LEU A 140 -14.51 26.55 -13.61
C LEU A 140 -15.19 25.89 -14.84
N PRO A 141 -15.36 26.60 -15.98
CA PRO A 141 -15.84 25.98 -17.19
C PRO A 141 -14.81 24.98 -17.75
N LEU A 142 -15.21 23.74 -18.05
CA LEU A 142 -14.33 22.76 -18.67
C LEU A 142 -13.79 23.27 -20.02
N GLY A 143 -14.60 24.05 -20.75
CA GLY A 143 -14.17 24.69 -22.00
C GLY A 143 -12.94 25.59 -21.84
N GLU A 144 -12.73 26.18 -20.67
CA GLU A 144 -11.52 26.96 -20.37
C GLU A 144 -10.29 26.06 -20.27
N VAL A 145 -10.38 24.94 -19.56
CA VAL A 145 -9.31 23.93 -19.48
C VAL A 145 -8.98 23.37 -20.86
N MET A 146 -10.01 23.08 -21.67
CA MET A 146 -9.85 22.58 -23.04
C MET A 146 -9.19 23.64 -23.93
N GLY A 147 -9.59 24.90 -23.83
CA GLY A 147 -8.97 26.01 -24.56
C GLY A 147 -7.50 26.19 -24.19
N ILE A 148 -7.16 26.13 -22.90
CA ILE A 148 -5.78 26.17 -22.43
C ILE A 148 -4.93 25.05 -23.03
N LEU A 149 -5.43 23.82 -23.01
CA LEU A 149 -4.71 22.67 -23.57
C LEU A 149 -4.57 22.78 -25.10
N GLU A 150 -5.55 23.37 -25.77
CA GLU A 150 -5.46 23.65 -27.21
C GLU A 150 -4.41 24.72 -27.51
N ASP A 151 -4.40 25.82 -26.76
CA ASP A 151 -3.46 26.92 -26.92
C ASP A 151 -2.02 26.52 -26.57
N ALA A 152 -1.85 25.69 -25.52
CA ALA A 152 -0.55 25.14 -25.11
C ALA A 152 0.00 24.12 -26.12
N ASN A 153 -0.89 23.50 -26.89
CA ASN A 153 -0.60 22.56 -27.98
C ASN A 153 0.44 21.46 -27.68
N PRO A 154 0.31 20.70 -26.58
CA PRO A 154 1.13 19.51 -26.37
C PRO A 154 0.76 18.43 -27.40
N ARG A 155 1.70 17.52 -27.69
CA ARG A 155 1.49 16.41 -28.65
C ARG A 155 0.30 15.55 -28.23
N PHE A 156 0.13 15.32 -26.92
CA PHE A 156 -0.96 14.52 -26.38
C PHE A 156 -1.69 15.22 -25.23
N LYS A 157 -3.02 15.32 -25.32
CA LYS A 157 -3.88 16.00 -24.34
C LYS A 157 -4.77 14.97 -23.64
N MET A 158 -4.78 14.93 -22.31
CA MET A 158 -5.66 14.06 -21.53
C MET A 158 -6.53 14.85 -20.57
N ILE A 159 -7.81 14.54 -20.51
CA ILE A 159 -8.75 15.10 -19.54
C ILE A 159 -9.53 13.94 -18.92
N PHE A 160 -9.32 13.70 -17.63
CA PHE A 160 -10.00 12.65 -16.87
C PHE A 160 -10.86 13.28 -15.77
N LEU A 161 -12.15 12.97 -15.78
CA LEU A 161 -13.13 13.57 -14.89
C LEU A 161 -13.81 12.47 -14.07
N ASP A 162 -13.34 12.30 -12.84
CA ASP A 162 -13.93 11.44 -11.81
C ASP A 162 -14.92 12.24 -10.96
N ALA A 163 -15.87 12.89 -11.64
CA ALA A 163 -16.80 13.83 -11.05
C ALA A 163 -18.24 13.29 -11.05
N CYS A 164 -18.96 13.54 -9.96
CA CYS A 164 -20.41 13.35 -9.92
C CYS A 164 -21.06 14.29 -10.95
N ARG A 165 -22.03 13.79 -11.71
CA ARG A 165 -22.74 14.55 -12.76
C ARG A 165 -24.12 15.03 -12.33
N ASP A 166 -24.38 15.07 -11.02
CA ASP A 166 -25.58 15.67 -10.44
C ASP A 166 -25.34 17.13 -10.06
N ASN A 167 -26.39 17.95 -10.16
CA ASN A 167 -26.35 19.32 -9.64
C ASN A 167 -26.59 19.25 -8.12
N PRO A 168 -25.61 19.54 -7.26
CA PRO A 168 -25.83 19.53 -5.82
C PRO A 168 -26.68 20.73 -5.33
N PHE A 169 -27.01 21.66 -6.22
CA PHE A 169 -27.85 22.83 -5.97
C PHE A 169 -29.28 22.65 -6.52
N GLN A 170 -30.07 23.72 -6.55
CA GLN A 170 -31.46 23.69 -7.02
C GLN A 170 -31.56 23.32 -8.52
N THR A 171 -32.57 22.52 -8.89
CA THR A 171 -32.87 22.18 -10.29
C THR A 171 -33.42 23.39 -11.05
N TRP A 172 -32.75 23.82 -12.12
CA TRP A 172 -33.21 24.89 -13.01
C TRP A 172 -33.90 24.31 -14.27
N ARG A 173 -34.70 25.11 -14.98
CA ARG A 173 -35.41 24.65 -16.20
C ARG A 173 -34.47 24.26 -17.36
N SER A 174 -33.23 24.75 -17.32
CA SER A 174 -32.14 24.58 -18.30
C SER A 174 -31.12 23.53 -17.88
N SER A 175 -31.16 23.05 -16.63
CA SER A 175 -30.35 21.91 -16.19
C SER A 175 -31.00 20.63 -16.74
N ALA A 176 -30.72 20.32 -18.00
CA ALA A 176 -30.88 18.97 -18.49
C ALA A 176 -29.96 18.06 -17.67
N GLY A 177 -30.44 16.88 -17.26
CA GLY A 177 -29.59 15.92 -16.57
C GLY A 177 -28.48 15.44 -17.50
N GLY A 178 -27.22 15.62 -17.09
CA GLY A 178 -26.04 15.08 -17.75
C GLY A 178 -25.15 16.11 -18.45
N TRP A 179 -23.83 15.87 -18.49
CA TRP A 179 -22.83 16.72 -19.15
C TRP A 179 -23.09 16.87 -20.65
N ALA A 180 -22.71 18.01 -21.21
CA ALA A 180 -22.72 18.23 -22.65
C ALA A 180 -21.59 17.41 -23.24
N THR A 181 -21.82 16.74 -24.37
CA THR A 181 -20.74 16.02 -25.07
C THR A 181 -19.73 17.05 -25.57
N PRO A 182 -18.54 17.19 -24.95
CA PRO A 182 -17.57 18.15 -25.42
C PRO A 182 -17.02 17.63 -26.76
N GLN A 183 -16.95 18.50 -27.77
CA GLN A 183 -16.04 18.25 -28.89
C GLN A 183 -14.64 18.59 -28.39
N GLY A 184 -13.87 17.54 -28.10
CA GLY A 184 -12.48 17.67 -27.63
C GLY A 184 -11.60 18.38 -28.65
N PRO A 185 -10.56 19.11 -28.21
CA PRO A 185 -9.50 19.55 -29.12
C PRO A 185 -8.90 18.37 -29.90
N THR A 186 -8.30 18.64 -31.05
CA THR A 186 -7.66 17.58 -31.85
C THR A 186 -6.45 17.04 -31.07
N GLY A 187 -6.24 15.72 -31.06
CA GLY A 187 -5.16 15.13 -30.28
C GLY A 187 -5.49 14.90 -28.80
N SER A 188 -6.78 14.80 -28.44
CA SER A 188 -7.20 14.64 -27.05
C SER A 188 -7.86 13.30 -26.73
N LEU A 189 -7.61 12.82 -25.51
CA LEU A 189 -8.35 11.75 -24.85
C LEU A 189 -9.13 12.35 -23.69
N ILE A 190 -10.45 12.33 -23.79
CA ILE A 190 -11.34 12.80 -22.74
C ILE A 190 -12.08 11.59 -22.18
N SER A 191 -11.94 11.36 -20.88
CA SER A 191 -12.67 10.30 -20.19
C SER A 191 -13.42 10.84 -18.99
N PHE A 192 -14.60 10.26 -18.76
CA PHE A 192 -15.43 10.55 -17.62
C PHE A 192 -15.80 9.25 -16.92
N ALA A 193 -15.92 9.31 -15.60
CA ALA A 193 -16.22 8.15 -14.77
C ALA A 193 -17.61 7.54 -15.02
N THR A 194 -18.56 8.26 -15.62
CA THR A 194 -19.91 7.78 -15.91
C THR A 194 -20.47 8.36 -17.21
N SER A 195 -21.62 7.86 -17.69
CA SER A 195 -22.28 8.19 -18.94
C SER A 195 -23.17 9.43 -18.81
N PRO A 196 -23.49 10.16 -19.90
CA PRO A 196 -24.23 11.41 -19.80
C PRO A 196 -25.59 11.19 -19.13
N GLY A 197 -25.81 11.85 -17.98
CA GLY A 197 -27.06 11.76 -17.21
C GLY A 197 -26.99 10.86 -15.98
N ASP A 198 -25.88 10.13 -15.78
CA ASP A 198 -25.71 9.17 -14.68
C ASP A 198 -24.79 9.70 -13.57
N ARG A 199 -24.91 9.14 -12.35
CA ARG A 199 -24.07 9.47 -11.20
C ARG A 199 -22.97 8.43 -11.01
N ALA A 200 -21.73 8.87 -10.79
CA ALA A 200 -20.64 7.97 -10.42
C ALA A 200 -20.86 7.43 -9.00
N SER A 201 -20.57 6.16 -8.78
CA SER A 201 -20.64 5.54 -7.46
C SER A 201 -19.53 6.08 -6.58
N ASP A 202 -19.91 6.63 -5.42
CA ASP A 202 -18.99 7.11 -4.40
C ASP A 202 -18.26 5.95 -3.69
N ASN A 203 -18.47 4.68 -4.08
CA ASN A 203 -17.87 3.49 -3.47
C ASN A 203 -17.82 3.58 -1.94
N VAL A 204 -18.99 3.67 -1.30
CA VAL A 204 -19.15 4.10 0.11
C VAL A 204 -18.31 3.28 1.12
N SER A 205 -17.94 2.06 0.76
CA SER A 205 -17.09 1.16 1.56
C SER A 205 -15.60 1.14 1.20
N GLY A 206 -15.20 1.84 0.12
CA GLY A 206 -13.83 1.88 -0.39
C GLY A 206 -13.14 3.22 -0.14
N ARG A 207 -11.81 3.24 -0.28
CA ARG A 207 -10.98 4.44 -0.13
C ARG A 207 -11.12 5.41 -1.30
N ASN A 208 -11.32 4.86 -2.50
CA ASN A 208 -11.31 5.57 -3.78
C ASN A 208 -12.60 5.34 -4.58
N GLY A 209 -12.94 6.29 -5.43
CA GLY A 209 -13.95 6.12 -6.47
C GLY A 209 -13.60 4.96 -7.41
N LEU A 210 -14.62 4.32 -7.99
CA LEU A 210 -14.44 3.12 -8.82
C LEU A 210 -13.54 3.38 -10.05
N PHE A 211 -13.63 4.57 -10.64
CA PHE A 211 -12.79 4.95 -11.77
C PHE A 211 -11.33 5.09 -11.35
N THR A 212 -11.06 5.82 -10.26
CA THR A 212 -9.71 5.95 -9.72
C THR A 212 -9.11 4.61 -9.33
N GLN A 213 -9.86 3.75 -8.64
CA GLN A 213 -9.41 2.40 -8.31
C GLN A 213 -9.02 1.62 -9.58
N ALA A 214 -9.89 1.59 -10.58
CA ALA A 214 -9.62 0.90 -11.85
C ALA A 214 -8.43 1.50 -12.61
N PHE A 215 -8.24 2.83 -12.55
CA PHE A 215 -7.09 3.50 -13.14
C PHE A 215 -5.78 3.05 -12.48
N LEU A 216 -5.73 3.05 -11.15
CA LEU A 216 -4.57 2.64 -10.36
C LEU A 216 -4.19 1.17 -10.59
N GLU A 217 -5.18 0.30 -10.83
CA GLU A 217 -4.96 -1.11 -11.21
C GLU A 217 -4.26 -1.27 -12.57
N ASN A 218 -4.32 -0.26 -13.47
CA ASN A 218 -3.87 -0.39 -14.85
C ASN A 218 -2.70 0.53 -15.26
N VAL A 219 -2.56 1.72 -14.66
CA VAL A 219 -1.60 2.78 -15.08
C VAL A 219 -0.14 2.33 -15.10
N TYR A 220 0.20 1.32 -14.29
CA TYR A 220 1.54 0.77 -14.19
C TYR A 220 1.84 -0.36 -15.17
N THR A 221 0.88 -0.77 -16.02
CA THR A 221 1.04 -1.93 -16.90
C THR A 221 1.99 -1.59 -18.06
N PRO A 222 3.19 -2.21 -18.14
CA PRO A 222 4.13 -1.94 -19.23
C PRO A 222 3.55 -2.35 -20.59
N GLY A 223 3.77 -1.50 -21.59
CA GLY A 223 3.31 -1.75 -22.96
C GLY A 223 1.79 -1.68 -23.15
N LEU A 224 1.05 -1.23 -22.13
CA LEU A 224 -0.38 -1.04 -22.25
C LEU A 224 -0.68 0.33 -22.85
N GLU A 225 -1.03 0.33 -24.15
CA GLU A 225 -1.45 1.54 -24.86
C GLU A 225 -2.68 2.16 -24.16
N VAL A 226 -2.74 3.50 -24.10
CA VAL A 226 -3.69 4.21 -23.25
C VAL A 226 -5.16 3.96 -23.62
N THR A 227 -5.51 3.82 -24.91
CA THR A 227 -6.88 3.41 -25.30
C THR A 227 -7.20 2.00 -24.83
N ALA A 228 -6.27 1.06 -24.92
CA ALA A 228 -6.43 -0.29 -24.37
C ALA A 228 -6.57 -0.27 -22.84
N MET A 229 -5.78 0.56 -22.15
CA MET A 229 -5.92 0.82 -20.72
C MET A 229 -7.30 1.36 -20.37
N MET A 230 -7.79 2.37 -21.10
CA MET A 230 -9.11 2.94 -20.85
C MET A 230 -10.24 1.92 -21.07
N ARG A 231 -10.13 1.01 -22.05
CA ARG A 231 -11.08 -0.10 -22.21
C ARG A 231 -11.06 -1.09 -21.03
N ARG A 232 -9.88 -1.35 -20.44
CA ARG A 232 -9.76 -2.18 -19.23
C ARG A 232 -10.40 -1.49 -18.03
N ILE A 233 -10.11 -0.19 -17.83
CA ILE A 233 -10.73 0.63 -16.79
C ILE A 233 -12.25 0.58 -16.91
N TYR A 234 -12.77 0.76 -18.13
CA TYR A 234 -14.21 0.71 -18.40
C TYR A 234 -14.83 -0.64 -18.00
N SER A 235 -14.21 -1.73 -18.44
CA SER A 235 -14.65 -3.08 -18.13
C SER A 235 -14.65 -3.33 -16.62
N ARG A 236 -13.63 -2.83 -15.93
CA ARG A 236 -13.46 -2.99 -14.49
C ARG A 236 -14.46 -2.15 -13.69
N VAL A 237 -14.74 -0.92 -14.10
CA VAL A 237 -15.78 -0.07 -13.46
C VAL A 237 -17.17 -0.69 -13.64
N MET A 238 -17.49 -1.20 -14.83
CA MET A 238 -18.76 -1.91 -15.05
C MET A 238 -18.84 -3.19 -14.21
N GLU A 239 -17.74 -3.92 -14.01
CA GLU A 239 -17.72 -5.09 -13.15
C GLU A 239 -17.96 -4.71 -11.67
N MET A 240 -17.19 -3.75 -11.14
CA MET A 240 -17.28 -3.34 -9.73
C MET A 240 -18.60 -2.65 -9.38
N SER A 241 -19.28 -2.07 -10.37
CA SER A 241 -20.58 -1.41 -10.19
C SER A 241 -21.78 -2.31 -10.49
N ASP A 242 -21.58 -3.62 -10.73
CA ASP A 242 -22.65 -4.50 -11.24
C ASP A 242 -23.37 -3.92 -12.47
N ARG A 243 -22.57 -3.26 -13.33
CA ARG A 243 -22.97 -2.60 -14.59
C ARG A 243 -23.87 -1.38 -14.41
N THR A 244 -23.92 -0.80 -13.21
CA THR A 244 -24.72 0.40 -12.92
C THR A 244 -23.97 1.70 -13.21
N GLN A 245 -22.64 1.67 -13.31
CA GLN A 245 -21.82 2.80 -13.73
C GLN A 245 -21.16 2.46 -15.06
N GLU A 246 -21.56 3.18 -16.11
CA GLU A 246 -21.00 3.05 -17.45
C GLU A 246 -20.13 4.27 -17.74
N PRO A 247 -18.78 4.19 -17.72
CA PRO A 247 -17.94 5.35 -17.97
C PRO A 247 -18.15 5.91 -19.39
N TRP A 248 -17.42 6.96 -19.79
CA TRP A 248 -17.50 7.46 -21.15
C TRP A 248 -16.13 7.93 -21.63
N ILE A 249 -15.83 7.70 -22.92
CA ILE A 249 -14.54 8.05 -23.54
C ILE A 249 -14.80 8.69 -24.90
N ASN A 250 -14.11 9.80 -25.18
CA ASN A 250 -13.99 10.39 -26.50
C ASN A 250 -12.51 10.59 -26.82
N SER A 251 -12.11 10.16 -28.00
CA SER A 251 -10.73 10.24 -28.48
C SER A 251 -10.72 10.81 -29.90
N SER A 252 -9.82 11.76 -30.13
CA SER A 252 -9.62 12.43 -31.43
C SER A 252 -8.16 12.38 -31.90
N TYR A 253 -7.30 11.56 -31.29
CA TYR A 253 -5.87 11.51 -31.59
C TYR A 253 -5.48 10.27 -32.43
N GLY A 254 -4.35 10.37 -33.14
CA GLY A 254 -3.81 9.30 -34.00
C GLY A 254 -2.51 8.65 -33.51
N ASP A 255 -1.85 9.22 -32.49
CA ASP A 255 -0.55 8.76 -31.98
C ASP A 255 -0.68 7.85 -30.76
N GLU A 256 0.14 6.80 -30.68
CA GLU A 256 0.15 5.91 -29.52
C GLU A 256 0.75 6.60 -28.28
N PHE A 257 0.12 6.40 -27.12
CA PHE A 257 0.67 6.82 -25.83
C PHE A 257 0.66 5.65 -24.84
N TYR A 258 1.76 5.54 -24.09
CA TYR A 258 1.96 4.54 -23.06
C TYR A 258 2.40 5.26 -21.78
N PHE A 259 1.64 5.07 -20.70
CA PHE A 259 2.08 5.53 -19.37
C PHE A 259 3.41 4.86 -18.99
N VAL A 260 3.50 3.55 -19.26
CA VAL A 260 4.73 2.75 -19.16
C VAL A 260 4.98 2.02 -20.49
N PRO A 261 6.06 2.32 -21.23
CA PRO A 261 6.40 1.63 -22.49
C PRO A 261 6.63 0.11 -22.31
N ALA A 262 6.55 -0.66 -23.40
CA ALA A 262 6.86 -2.10 -23.40
C ALA A 262 8.38 -2.34 -23.32
N GLU A 263 8.82 -3.40 -22.63
CA GLU A 263 10.23 -3.83 -22.71
C GLU A 263 10.50 -4.38 -24.11
N GLY A 264 11.26 -3.66 -24.95
CA GLY A 264 11.56 -4.11 -26.31
C GLY A 264 12.28 -3.12 -27.23
N ASP A 265 12.19 -1.81 -27.01
CA ASP A 265 12.89 -0.83 -27.86
C ASP A 265 14.20 -0.42 -27.18
N GLY A 266 15.31 -0.87 -27.77
CA GLY A 266 16.63 -0.91 -27.17
C GLY A 266 17.15 0.43 -26.67
N LEU A 267 17.14 0.58 -25.34
CA LEU A 267 18.16 1.28 -24.58
C LEU A 267 18.41 0.43 -23.32
N VAL A 268 19.59 -0.19 -23.26
CA VAL A 268 20.15 -0.59 -21.97
C VAL A 268 20.43 0.70 -21.22
N VAL A 269 19.45 1.14 -20.43
CA VAL A 269 19.67 2.12 -19.38
C VAL A 269 19.98 1.30 -18.14
N ASP A 270 21.25 1.26 -17.79
CA ASP A 270 21.68 0.92 -16.44
C ASP A 270 21.06 2.00 -15.51
N PRO A 271 20.09 1.70 -14.62
CA PRO A 271 19.58 2.73 -13.75
C PRO A 271 20.60 2.92 -12.63
N ALA A 272 21.49 3.90 -12.82
CA ALA A 272 22.09 4.57 -11.67
C ALA A 272 20.94 5.08 -10.76
N PRO A 273 21.06 4.94 -9.43
CA PRO A 273 19.96 5.16 -8.50
C PRO A 273 19.55 6.64 -8.51
N GLN A 274 18.32 6.91 -8.96
CA GLN A 274 17.70 8.22 -8.80
C GLN A 274 17.07 8.31 -7.41
N SER A 275 17.54 9.28 -6.64
CA SER A 275 16.93 9.68 -5.37
C SER A 275 15.49 10.14 -5.61
N GLY A 276 14.52 9.39 -5.09
CA GLY A 276 13.15 9.88 -4.86
C GLY A 276 12.01 9.05 -5.45
N VAL A 277 11.96 7.72 -5.26
CA VAL A 277 10.66 7.03 -5.32
C VAL A 277 9.85 7.53 -4.12
N SER A 278 8.69 8.15 -4.35
CA SER A 278 7.78 8.53 -3.26
C SER A 278 7.49 7.29 -2.41
N ALA A 279 7.60 7.43 -1.09
CA ALA A 279 7.40 6.32 -0.16
C ALA A 279 6.04 5.63 -0.40
N VAL A 280 5.00 6.38 -0.80
CA VAL A 280 3.66 5.85 -1.07
C VAL A 280 3.65 4.85 -2.24
N VAL A 281 4.30 5.21 -3.34
CA VAL A 281 4.39 4.36 -4.55
C VAL A 281 5.25 3.13 -4.27
N LEU A 282 6.33 3.32 -3.51
CA LEU A 282 7.18 2.22 -3.10
C LEU A 282 6.41 1.23 -2.21
N ASN A 283 5.63 1.74 -1.25
CA ASN A 283 4.80 0.94 -0.36
C ASN A 283 3.75 0.13 -1.14
N ALA A 284 3.01 0.75 -2.07
CA ALA A 284 1.99 0.05 -2.86
C ALA A 284 2.57 -1.07 -3.76
N ARG A 285 3.78 -0.85 -4.29
CA ARG A 285 4.53 -1.87 -5.04
C ARG A 285 4.96 -3.03 -4.14
N VAL A 286 5.41 -2.73 -2.92
CA VAL A 286 5.72 -3.74 -1.91
C VAL A 286 4.47 -4.51 -1.53
N ASP A 287 3.34 -3.87 -1.20
CA ASP A 287 2.08 -4.55 -0.85
C ASP A 287 1.60 -5.51 -1.95
N THR A 288 1.74 -5.10 -3.21
CA THR A 288 1.41 -5.95 -4.36
C THR A 288 2.38 -7.13 -4.49
N ALA A 289 3.67 -6.90 -4.25
CA ALA A 289 4.66 -7.98 -4.18
C ALA A 289 4.35 -8.98 -3.06
N LEU A 290 3.93 -8.51 -1.87
CA LEU A 290 3.57 -9.38 -0.75
C LEU A 290 2.38 -10.29 -1.08
N ARG A 291 1.32 -9.74 -1.69
CA ARG A 291 0.16 -10.55 -2.12
C ARG A 291 0.52 -11.60 -3.16
N ARG A 292 1.47 -11.31 -4.05
CA ARG A 292 1.97 -12.28 -5.04
C ARG A 292 2.79 -13.38 -4.39
N ILE A 293 3.58 -13.08 -3.36
CA ILE A 293 4.27 -14.10 -2.56
C ILE A 293 3.26 -15.01 -1.87
N GLU A 294 2.21 -14.45 -1.27
CA GLU A 294 1.12 -15.24 -0.67
C GLU A 294 0.43 -16.15 -1.70
N ALA A 295 0.34 -15.72 -2.96
CA ALA A 295 -0.16 -16.51 -4.08
C ALA A 295 0.87 -17.51 -4.66
N GLY A 296 2.09 -17.57 -4.10
CA GLY A 296 3.16 -18.50 -4.50
C GLY A 296 4.12 -18.00 -5.57
N ASP A 297 4.05 -16.73 -5.96
CA ASP A 297 4.92 -16.10 -6.97
C ASP A 297 6.06 -15.30 -6.33
N SER A 298 6.95 -16.00 -5.63
CA SER A 298 8.14 -15.40 -5.01
C SER A 298 9.16 -14.91 -6.06
N ALA A 299 9.25 -15.55 -7.23
CA ALA A 299 10.22 -15.20 -8.26
C ALA A 299 9.85 -13.92 -9.02
N GLY A 300 8.56 -13.72 -9.33
CA GLY A 300 8.08 -12.60 -10.14
C GLY A 300 8.08 -11.23 -9.44
N VAL A 301 8.49 -11.17 -8.17
CA VAL A 301 8.48 -9.96 -7.35
C VAL A 301 9.86 -9.49 -6.90
N VAL A 302 10.91 -10.28 -7.14
CA VAL A 302 12.26 -10.06 -6.62
C VAL A 302 12.81 -8.72 -7.04
N THR A 303 12.61 -8.33 -8.30
CA THR A 303 13.07 -7.05 -8.83
C THR A 303 12.41 -5.88 -8.10
N VAL A 304 11.09 -5.95 -7.87
CA VAL A 304 10.34 -4.93 -7.12
C VAL A 304 10.87 -4.81 -5.69
N LEU A 305 11.06 -5.95 -5.01
CA LEU A 305 11.59 -5.98 -3.66
C LEU A 305 13.03 -5.48 -3.58
N ARG A 306 13.86 -5.78 -4.57
CA ARG A 306 15.25 -5.29 -4.66
C ARG A 306 15.30 -3.78 -4.79
N THR A 307 14.55 -3.23 -5.74
CA THR A 307 14.46 -1.78 -5.90
C THR A 307 13.95 -1.09 -4.63
N ALA A 308 12.92 -1.66 -3.98
CA ALA A 308 12.41 -1.12 -2.72
C ALA A 308 13.41 -1.27 -1.56
N ALA A 309 14.14 -2.38 -1.50
CA ALA A 309 15.16 -2.61 -0.49
C ALA A 309 16.33 -1.63 -0.61
N GLU A 310 16.78 -1.37 -1.84
CA GLU A 310 17.84 -0.40 -2.17
C GLU A 310 17.41 1.04 -1.85
N ALA A 311 16.12 1.35 -1.99
CA ALA A 311 15.54 2.63 -1.58
C ALA A 311 15.29 2.74 -0.07
N GLY A 312 15.67 1.75 0.73
CA GLY A 312 15.56 1.80 2.20
C GLY A 312 14.19 1.34 2.75
N HIS A 313 13.32 0.75 1.94
CA HIS A 313 12.03 0.25 2.42
C HIS A 313 12.21 -0.97 3.32
N ALA A 314 11.99 -0.81 4.62
CA ALA A 314 12.35 -1.82 5.60
C ALA A 314 11.61 -3.16 5.44
N GLU A 315 10.34 -3.15 5.02
CA GLU A 315 9.62 -4.39 4.73
C GLU A 315 10.17 -5.12 3.50
N ALA A 316 10.48 -4.41 2.42
CA ALA A 316 11.11 -5.00 1.24
C ALA A 316 12.50 -5.57 1.54
N GLN A 317 13.30 -4.86 2.34
CA GLN A 317 14.58 -5.37 2.86
C GLN A 317 14.38 -6.64 3.68
N SER A 318 13.37 -6.67 4.56
CA SER A 318 13.02 -7.83 5.37
C SER A 318 12.63 -9.04 4.50
N VAL A 319 11.78 -8.83 3.50
CA VAL A 319 11.24 -9.90 2.66
C VAL A 319 12.27 -10.40 1.67
N LEU A 320 12.97 -9.50 0.97
CA LEU A 320 14.07 -9.88 0.09
C LEU A 320 15.17 -10.62 0.87
N GLY A 321 15.48 -10.16 2.09
CA GLY A 321 16.41 -10.82 2.99
C GLY A 321 16.02 -12.27 3.27
N TRP A 322 14.74 -12.52 3.54
CA TRP A 322 14.20 -13.86 3.79
C TRP A 322 14.24 -14.76 2.55
N LEU A 323 13.85 -14.24 1.39
CA LEU A 323 13.88 -14.98 0.12
C LEU A 323 15.31 -15.42 -0.23
N LEU A 324 16.29 -14.52 -0.09
CA LEU A 324 17.70 -14.84 -0.33
C LEU A 324 18.28 -15.83 0.70
N LEU A 325 17.87 -15.74 1.97
CA LEU A 325 18.29 -16.69 3.00
C LEU A 325 17.84 -18.12 2.71
N ARG A 326 16.63 -18.28 2.17
CA ARG A 326 16.02 -19.59 1.91
C ARG A 326 16.17 -20.08 0.48
N GLY A 327 16.57 -19.22 -0.45
CA GLY A 327 16.56 -19.51 -1.88
C GLY A 327 15.14 -19.71 -2.43
N ASP A 328 14.16 -18.95 -1.93
CA ASP A 328 12.77 -19.02 -2.40
C ASP A 328 12.52 -18.00 -3.51
N GLY A 329 12.18 -18.47 -4.72
CA GLY A 329 12.03 -17.63 -5.92
C GLY A 329 13.34 -17.01 -6.45
N VAL A 330 14.46 -17.14 -5.72
CA VAL A 330 15.80 -16.65 -6.07
C VAL A 330 16.86 -17.68 -5.69
N PRO A 331 18.05 -17.68 -6.32
CA PRO A 331 19.19 -18.43 -5.80
C PRO A 331 19.51 -18.02 -4.36
N ALA A 332 19.78 -19.00 -3.50
CA ALA A 332 20.13 -18.74 -2.10
C ALA A 332 21.44 -17.92 -2.02
N ASP A 333 21.39 -16.84 -1.26
CA ASP A 333 22.54 -16.02 -0.88
C ASP A 333 22.37 -15.56 0.58
N PRO A 334 22.73 -16.43 1.55
CA PRO A 334 22.55 -16.13 2.96
C PRO A 334 23.30 -14.88 3.43
N ALA A 335 24.45 -14.56 2.82
CA ALA A 335 25.25 -13.41 3.19
C ALA A 335 24.50 -12.10 2.86
N THR A 336 24.02 -11.98 1.62
CA THR A 336 23.21 -10.82 1.19
C THR A 336 21.84 -10.80 1.88
N GLY A 337 21.25 -11.97 2.10
CA GLY A 337 19.98 -12.09 2.82
C GLY A 337 20.07 -11.54 4.25
N LEU A 338 21.12 -11.90 4.99
CA LEU A 338 21.38 -11.38 6.33
C LEU A 338 21.71 -9.88 6.33
N SER A 339 22.41 -9.36 5.32
CA SER A 339 22.68 -7.92 5.27
C SER A 339 21.40 -7.10 5.11
N TRP A 340 20.47 -7.53 4.26
CA TRP A 340 19.18 -6.85 4.13
C TRP A 340 18.32 -6.98 5.38
N MET A 341 18.30 -8.15 6.00
CA MET A 341 17.56 -8.35 7.26
C MET A 341 18.10 -7.47 8.38
N ARG A 342 19.43 -7.31 8.49
CA ARG A 342 20.07 -6.40 9.43
C ARG A 342 19.72 -4.94 9.15
N ALA A 343 19.80 -4.50 7.88
CA ALA A 343 19.41 -3.15 7.50
C ALA A 343 17.96 -2.82 7.91
N ALA A 344 17.02 -3.73 7.64
CA ALA A 344 15.63 -3.57 8.06
C ALA A 344 15.46 -3.54 9.59
N ALA A 345 16.16 -4.42 10.30
CA ALA A 345 16.13 -4.47 11.77
C ALA A 345 16.71 -3.21 12.42
N ASP A 346 17.76 -2.62 11.82
CA ASP A 346 18.39 -1.38 12.26
C ASP A 346 17.47 -0.16 12.02
N LEU A 347 16.61 -0.20 11.01
CA LEU A 347 15.50 0.75 10.82
C LEU A 347 14.33 0.55 11.80
N GLY A 348 14.43 -0.42 12.71
CA GLY A 348 13.40 -0.70 13.70
C GLY A 348 12.28 -1.62 13.21
N HIS A 349 12.37 -2.19 12.00
CA HIS A 349 11.30 -3.03 11.46
C HIS A 349 11.11 -4.32 12.27
N ALA A 350 9.98 -4.41 12.98
CA ALA A 350 9.73 -5.49 13.93
C ALA A 350 9.70 -6.89 13.28
N GLY A 351 9.22 -7.00 12.04
CA GLY A 351 9.24 -8.27 11.30
C GLY A 351 10.67 -8.74 10.98
N ALA A 352 11.56 -7.80 10.63
CA ALA A 352 12.95 -8.10 10.35
C ALA A 352 13.72 -8.47 11.62
N GLN A 353 13.47 -7.77 12.72
CA GLN A 353 14.01 -8.12 14.03
C GLN A 353 13.57 -9.53 14.46
N THR A 354 12.30 -9.89 14.21
CA THR A 354 11.80 -11.25 14.49
C THR A 354 12.53 -12.28 13.62
N ASN A 355 12.60 -12.07 12.30
CA ASN A 355 13.22 -13.04 11.39
C ASN A 355 14.74 -13.16 11.57
N LEU A 356 15.43 -12.05 11.87
CA LEU A 356 16.84 -12.07 12.21
C LEU A 356 17.09 -12.77 13.55
N GLY A 357 16.20 -12.57 14.53
CA GLY A 357 16.24 -13.31 15.79
C GLY A 357 16.11 -14.80 15.56
N TYR A 358 15.18 -15.21 14.69
CA TYR A 358 15.02 -16.61 14.29
C TYR A 358 16.27 -17.17 13.58
N ALA A 359 16.91 -16.37 12.73
CA ALA A 359 18.15 -16.77 12.08
C ALA A 359 19.27 -17.05 13.08
N TYR A 360 19.43 -16.19 14.09
CA TYR A 360 20.40 -16.44 15.17
C TYR A 360 19.98 -17.58 16.10
N GLU A 361 18.70 -17.77 16.38
CA GLU A 361 18.24 -18.88 17.22
C GLU A 361 18.54 -20.24 16.56
N THR A 362 18.28 -20.35 15.26
CA THR A 362 18.36 -21.62 14.52
C THR A 362 19.69 -21.83 13.80
N GLY A 363 20.51 -20.79 13.66
CA GLY A 363 21.72 -20.81 12.85
C GLY A 363 21.46 -20.75 11.34
N LEU A 364 20.34 -20.15 10.91
CA LEU A 364 19.99 -20.02 9.49
C LEU A 364 20.88 -18.96 8.82
N GLY A 365 21.87 -19.40 8.05
CA GLY A 365 22.78 -18.53 7.31
C GLY A 365 23.82 -17.81 8.18
N VAL A 366 23.71 -17.91 9.51
CA VAL A 366 24.60 -17.31 10.51
C VAL A 366 24.90 -18.33 11.60
N ALA A 367 26.00 -18.17 12.34
CA ALA A 367 26.24 -18.99 13.53
C ALA A 367 25.13 -18.76 14.57
N ALA A 368 24.66 -19.84 15.20
CA ALA A 368 23.61 -19.74 16.20
C ALA A 368 24.08 -18.93 17.41
N ASP A 369 23.27 -17.95 17.81
CA ASP A 369 23.47 -17.09 18.98
C ASP A 369 22.11 -16.78 19.63
N PRO A 370 21.63 -17.65 20.54
CA PRO A 370 20.36 -17.44 21.21
C PRO A 370 20.30 -16.17 22.09
N ALA A 371 21.45 -15.64 22.54
CA ALA A 371 21.46 -14.40 23.32
C ALA A 371 21.16 -13.20 22.42
N GLU A 372 21.74 -13.17 21.22
CA GLU A 372 21.42 -12.16 20.21
C GLU A 372 19.98 -12.33 19.69
N ALA A 373 19.51 -13.56 19.51
CA ALA A 373 18.10 -13.84 19.18
C ALA A 373 17.16 -13.23 20.23
N ALA A 374 17.43 -13.46 21.52
CA ALA A 374 16.62 -12.89 22.60
C ALA A 374 16.66 -11.35 22.62
N ARG A 375 17.81 -10.73 22.28
CA ARG A 375 17.91 -9.27 22.16
C ARG A 375 16.99 -8.75 21.05
N LEU A 376 17.02 -9.37 19.87
CA LEU A 376 16.20 -8.98 18.73
C LEU A 376 14.71 -9.24 18.97
N TYR A 377 14.36 -10.38 19.56
CA TYR A 377 12.97 -10.66 19.92
C TYR A 377 12.43 -9.68 20.96
N ARG A 378 13.23 -9.23 21.93
CA ARG A 378 12.82 -8.15 22.86
C ARG A 378 12.46 -6.86 22.14
N LEU A 379 13.25 -6.46 21.14
CA LEU A 379 12.97 -5.26 20.34
C LEU A 379 11.66 -5.39 19.57
N ALA A 380 11.44 -6.53 18.91
CA ALA A 380 10.21 -6.76 18.15
C ALA A 380 8.97 -6.96 19.05
N ALA A 381 9.13 -7.61 20.20
CA ALA A 381 8.06 -7.84 21.17
C ALA A 381 7.60 -6.53 21.83
N ALA A 382 8.52 -5.59 22.07
CA ALA A 382 8.20 -4.25 22.55
C ALA A 382 7.34 -3.45 21.56
N GLN A 383 7.40 -3.78 20.27
CA GLN A 383 6.56 -3.21 19.21
C GLN A 383 5.25 -3.99 19.01
N GLY A 384 4.94 -4.95 19.89
CA GLY A 384 3.69 -5.69 19.86
C GLY A 384 3.66 -6.89 18.92
N ARG A 385 4.76 -7.26 18.23
CA ARG A 385 4.72 -8.39 17.29
C ARG A 385 4.44 -9.72 18.03
N PRO A 386 3.35 -10.44 17.71
CA PRO A 386 2.93 -11.62 18.47
C PRO A 386 3.93 -12.78 18.35
N MET A 387 4.52 -12.98 17.17
CA MET A 387 5.52 -14.04 16.99
C MET A 387 6.82 -13.77 17.77
N ALA A 388 7.26 -12.51 17.85
CA ALA A 388 8.42 -12.17 18.68
C ALA A 388 8.14 -12.34 20.18
N GLN A 389 6.93 -11.98 20.63
CA GLN A 389 6.50 -12.22 22.00
C GLN A 389 6.51 -13.72 22.33
N HIS A 390 5.98 -14.56 21.42
CA HIS A 390 6.03 -16.01 21.55
C HIS A 390 7.47 -16.54 21.60
N ASN A 391 8.32 -16.16 20.64
CA ASN A 391 9.70 -16.67 20.59
C ASN A 391 10.52 -16.23 21.80
N LEU A 392 10.38 -14.97 22.24
CA LEU A 392 11.04 -14.50 23.47
C LEU A 392 10.54 -15.25 24.70
N ALA A 393 9.23 -15.50 24.81
CA ALA A 393 8.66 -16.28 25.88
C ALA A 393 9.24 -17.70 25.90
N THR A 394 9.41 -18.33 24.75
CA THR A 394 10.05 -19.65 24.62
C THR A 394 11.49 -19.62 25.13
N LEU A 395 12.29 -18.63 24.75
CA LEU A 395 13.66 -18.49 25.25
C LEU A 395 13.70 -18.27 26.77
N LEU A 396 12.79 -17.49 27.33
CA LEU A 396 12.67 -17.26 28.78
C LEU A 396 12.13 -18.48 29.53
N GLN A 397 11.21 -19.25 28.94
CA GLN A 397 10.69 -20.47 29.57
C GLN A 397 11.80 -21.49 29.77
N TYR A 398 12.67 -21.67 28.77
CA TYR A 398 13.72 -22.68 28.78
C TYR A 398 15.09 -22.16 29.22
N GLY A 399 15.25 -20.84 29.39
CA GLY A 399 16.54 -20.23 29.74
C GLY A 399 17.58 -20.30 28.62
N THR A 400 17.14 -20.24 27.36
CA THR A 400 18.00 -20.39 26.19
C THR A 400 18.55 -19.03 25.76
N GLY A 401 19.85 -18.80 25.95
CA GLY A 401 20.51 -17.52 25.65
C GLY A 401 20.22 -16.39 26.66
N VAL A 402 19.30 -16.61 27.59
CA VAL A 402 18.89 -15.70 28.66
C VAL A 402 18.58 -16.49 29.93
N PRO A 403 18.68 -15.90 31.14
CA PRO A 403 18.18 -16.56 32.34
C PRO A 403 16.71 -16.92 32.21
N ALA A 404 16.33 -18.09 32.72
CA ALA A 404 14.95 -18.54 32.70
C ALA A 404 14.06 -17.63 33.58
N ASP A 405 12.90 -17.25 33.04
CA ASP A 405 11.85 -16.50 33.74
C ASP A 405 10.49 -16.93 33.19
N VAL A 406 9.92 -17.97 33.78
CA VAL A 406 8.67 -18.57 33.29
C VAL A 406 7.46 -17.66 33.55
N SER A 407 7.52 -16.81 34.57
CA SER A 407 6.44 -15.84 34.83
C SER A 407 6.40 -14.75 33.77
N GLU A 408 7.56 -14.23 33.36
CA GLU A 408 7.64 -13.31 32.23
C GLU A 408 7.29 -14.00 30.90
N ALA A 409 7.70 -15.26 30.71
CA ALA A 409 7.28 -16.06 29.55
C ALA A 409 5.75 -16.19 29.47
N ALA A 410 5.09 -16.51 30.58
CA ALA A 410 3.63 -16.58 30.64
C ALA A 410 2.96 -15.25 30.27
N ARG A 411 3.51 -14.13 30.75
CA ARG A 411 3.01 -12.79 30.41
C ARG A 411 3.13 -12.52 28.90
N LEU A 412 4.27 -12.84 28.30
CA LEU A 412 4.52 -12.64 26.87
C LEU A 412 3.69 -13.59 26.00
N TYR A 413 3.53 -14.86 26.37
CA TYR A 413 2.58 -15.75 25.71
C TYR A 413 1.15 -15.22 25.82
N GLY A 414 0.75 -14.65 26.96
CA GLY A 414 -0.54 -13.96 27.15
C GLY A 414 -0.75 -12.83 26.16
N LEU A 415 0.26 -11.97 25.95
CA LEU A 415 0.18 -10.89 24.96
C LEU A 415 0.03 -11.41 23.52
N ALA A 416 0.78 -12.45 23.16
CA ALA A 416 0.70 -13.05 21.82
C ALA A 416 -0.64 -13.79 21.60
N ALA A 417 -1.12 -14.51 22.62
CA ALA A 417 -2.39 -15.23 22.61
C ALA A 417 -3.60 -14.29 22.49
N ALA A 418 -3.56 -13.13 23.16
CA ALA A 418 -4.59 -12.09 23.05
C ALA A 418 -4.68 -11.49 21.64
N GLN A 419 -3.61 -11.57 20.86
CA GLN A 419 -3.58 -11.18 19.44
C GLN A 419 -3.98 -12.33 18.50
N GLY A 420 -4.46 -13.45 19.05
CA GLY A 420 -4.97 -14.58 18.29
C GLY A 420 -3.92 -15.60 17.85
N LEU A 421 -2.65 -15.49 18.28
CA LEU A 421 -1.61 -16.40 17.80
C LEU A 421 -1.80 -17.84 18.34
N PRO A 422 -2.07 -18.86 17.50
CA PRO A 422 -2.45 -20.21 17.97
C PRO A 422 -1.35 -20.88 18.80
N VAL A 423 -0.10 -20.83 18.34
CA VAL A 423 1.04 -21.43 19.06
C VAL A 423 1.28 -20.81 20.44
N ALA A 424 0.95 -19.52 20.62
CA ALA A 424 1.03 -18.86 21.92
C ALA A 424 -0.16 -19.20 22.82
N GLN A 425 -1.36 -19.35 22.26
CA GLN A 425 -2.52 -19.86 22.98
C GLN A 425 -2.24 -21.27 23.51
N SER A 426 -1.68 -22.17 22.69
CA SER A 426 -1.28 -23.52 23.10
C SER A 426 -0.20 -23.49 24.19
N ALA A 427 0.85 -22.67 24.02
CA ALA A 427 1.92 -22.56 25.01
C ALA A 427 1.40 -22.03 26.36
N LEU A 428 0.55 -20.99 26.34
CA LEU A 428 -0.06 -20.47 27.57
C LEU A 428 -1.03 -21.47 28.21
N GLY A 429 -1.78 -22.20 27.39
CA GLY A 429 -2.64 -23.30 27.85
C GLY A 429 -1.84 -24.35 28.61
N ALA A 430 -0.65 -24.73 28.11
CA ALA A 430 0.24 -25.66 28.79
C ALA A 430 0.78 -25.12 30.12
N LEU A 431 1.06 -23.81 30.22
CA LEU A 431 1.47 -23.19 31.48
C LEU A 431 0.34 -23.21 32.52
N TYR A 432 -0.90 -22.93 32.11
CA TYR A 432 -2.07 -23.05 33.00
C TYR A 432 -2.41 -24.51 33.35
N GLU A 433 -2.23 -25.45 32.42
CA GLU A 433 -2.48 -26.88 32.68
C GLU A 433 -1.51 -27.43 33.73
N THR A 434 -0.24 -27.02 33.65
CA THR A 434 0.83 -27.50 34.54
C THR A 434 1.01 -26.66 35.80
N GLY A 435 0.52 -25.42 35.82
CA GLY A 435 0.81 -24.45 36.88
C GLY A 435 2.26 -23.95 36.87
N THR A 436 2.92 -23.95 35.71
CA THR A 436 4.32 -23.52 35.60
C THR A 436 4.38 -22.02 35.33
N GLY A 437 4.93 -21.24 36.26
CA GLY A 437 5.05 -19.77 36.13
C GLY A 437 3.75 -18.99 36.33
N VAL A 438 2.60 -19.68 36.40
CA VAL A 438 1.26 -19.19 36.72
C VAL A 438 0.55 -20.17 37.64
N SER A 439 -0.50 -19.73 38.33
CA SER A 439 -1.38 -20.65 39.06
C SER A 439 -2.07 -21.60 38.08
N ALA A 440 -2.10 -22.90 38.40
CA ALA A 440 -2.78 -23.89 37.58
C ALA A 440 -4.27 -23.56 37.43
N ASP A 441 -4.79 -23.65 36.21
CA ASP A 441 -6.17 -23.34 35.86
C ASP A 441 -6.57 -24.15 34.62
N LEU A 442 -7.20 -25.30 34.85
CA LEU A 442 -7.55 -26.23 33.77
C LEU A 442 -8.69 -25.71 32.88
N GLU A 443 -9.56 -24.84 33.41
CA GLU A 443 -10.64 -24.22 32.62
C GLU A 443 -10.03 -23.25 31.61
N ARG A 444 -9.12 -22.36 32.05
CA ARG A 444 -8.38 -21.48 31.14
C ARG A 444 -7.52 -22.24 30.14
N ALA A 445 -6.89 -23.34 30.57
CA ALA A 445 -6.12 -24.18 29.66
C ALA A 445 -7.02 -24.76 28.55
N ALA A 446 -8.17 -25.33 28.91
CA ALA A 446 -9.13 -25.87 27.95
C ALA A 446 -9.65 -24.78 26.98
N ASP A 447 -9.96 -23.59 27.48
CA ASP A 447 -10.42 -22.47 26.65
C ASP A 447 -9.34 -22.02 25.64
N LEU A 448 -8.08 -21.90 26.08
CA LEU A 448 -6.96 -21.53 25.21
C LEU A 448 -6.67 -22.60 24.16
N TYR A 449 -6.69 -23.88 24.55
CA TYR A 449 -6.56 -24.98 23.60
C TYR A 449 -7.73 -25.00 22.62
N GLN A 450 -8.95 -24.71 23.04
CA GLN A 450 -10.09 -24.61 22.13
C GLN A 450 -9.91 -23.49 21.11
N GLN A 451 -9.43 -22.31 21.53
CA GLN A 451 -9.14 -21.20 20.61
C GLN A 451 -8.06 -21.58 19.59
N ALA A 452 -6.97 -22.21 20.02
CA ALA A 452 -5.88 -22.62 19.13
C ALA A 452 -6.30 -23.76 18.18
N ALA A 453 -7.06 -24.74 18.68
CA ALA A 453 -7.57 -25.87 17.91
C ALA A 453 -8.51 -25.42 16.78
N LEU A 454 -9.38 -24.42 17.04
CA LEU A 454 -10.24 -23.83 16.01
C LEU A 454 -9.47 -23.15 14.88
N GLN A 455 -8.22 -22.76 15.14
CA GLN A 455 -7.31 -22.16 14.16
C GLN A 455 -6.35 -23.18 13.51
N GLY A 456 -6.53 -24.47 13.78
CA GLY A 456 -5.73 -25.53 13.14
C GLY A 456 -4.51 -26.00 13.95
N ASP A 457 -4.30 -25.54 15.18
CA ASP A 457 -3.16 -25.97 15.99
C ASP A 457 -3.32 -27.43 16.47
N ALA A 458 -2.53 -28.33 15.89
CA ALA A 458 -2.68 -29.76 16.10
C ALA A 458 -2.29 -30.20 17.54
N LEU A 459 -1.34 -29.51 18.16
CA LEU A 459 -0.97 -29.73 19.56
C LEU A 459 -2.15 -29.39 20.48
N ALA A 460 -2.81 -28.25 20.28
CA ALA A 460 -3.98 -27.85 21.05
C ALA A 460 -5.17 -28.78 20.83
N MET A 461 -5.42 -29.23 19.59
CA MET A 461 -6.44 -30.24 19.31
C MET A 461 -6.18 -31.51 20.14
N THR A 462 -4.93 -31.96 20.20
CA THR A 462 -4.53 -33.12 21.00
C THR A 462 -4.79 -32.89 22.49
N ARG A 463 -4.33 -31.75 23.03
CA ARG A 463 -4.48 -31.40 24.45
C ARG A 463 -5.95 -31.24 24.85
N LEU A 464 -6.74 -30.53 24.06
CA LEU A 464 -8.19 -30.39 24.27
C LEU A 464 -8.89 -31.74 24.20
N GLY A 465 -8.51 -32.60 23.25
CA GLY A 465 -9.04 -33.95 23.13
C GLY A 465 -8.84 -34.77 24.41
N VAL A 466 -7.64 -34.70 25.00
CA VAL A 466 -7.35 -35.34 26.28
C VAL A 466 -8.18 -34.74 27.43
N LEU A 467 -8.24 -33.41 27.55
CA LEU A 467 -9.02 -32.75 28.61
C LEU A 467 -10.53 -33.08 28.53
N LEU A 468 -11.09 -33.13 27.32
CA LEU A 468 -12.48 -33.55 27.08
C LEU A 468 -12.71 -35.04 27.36
N HIS A 469 -11.73 -35.90 27.10
CA HIS A 469 -11.84 -37.32 27.44
C HIS A 469 -11.84 -37.54 28.95
N GLU A 470 -10.96 -36.85 29.66
CA GLU A 470 -10.78 -36.98 31.11
C GLU A 470 -11.80 -36.15 31.93
N GLY A 471 -12.51 -35.20 31.30
CA GLY A 471 -13.41 -34.29 31.99
C GLY A 471 -12.70 -33.29 32.91
N ARG A 472 -11.50 -32.85 32.52
CA ARG A 472 -10.63 -31.98 33.33
C ARG A 472 -10.64 -30.55 32.80
N GLY A 473 -11.08 -29.60 33.63
CA GLY A 473 -11.23 -28.19 33.22
C GLY A 473 -12.35 -27.95 32.20
N VAL A 474 -13.02 -29.00 31.74
CA VAL A 474 -14.16 -28.97 30.84
C VAL A 474 -15.00 -30.23 31.10
N ALA A 475 -16.30 -30.15 30.85
CA ALA A 475 -17.18 -31.32 30.96
C ALA A 475 -16.69 -32.44 30.02
N ALA A 476 -16.71 -33.69 30.51
CA ALA A 476 -16.30 -34.83 29.71
C ALA A 476 -17.19 -34.99 28.47
N ASP A 477 -16.57 -35.16 27.31
CA ASP A 477 -17.24 -35.37 26.03
C ASP A 477 -16.37 -36.26 25.13
N ALA A 478 -16.63 -37.56 25.17
CA ALA A 478 -15.87 -38.56 24.42
C ALA A 478 -15.99 -38.39 22.90
N VAL A 479 -17.12 -37.85 22.41
CA VAL A 479 -17.35 -37.66 20.97
C VAL A 479 -16.50 -36.50 20.47
N ARG A 480 -16.56 -35.35 21.14
CA ARG A 480 -15.72 -34.18 20.81
C ARG A 480 -14.23 -34.49 21.03
N ALA A 481 -13.90 -35.23 22.08
CA ALA A 481 -12.53 -35.66 22.33
C ALA A 481 -11.96 -36.45 21.15
N ARG A 482 -12.71 -37.45 20.68
CA ARG A 482 -12.31 -38.28 19.54
C ARG A 482 -12.21 -37.48 18.24
N ASP A 483 -13.17 -36.60 17.97
CA ASP A 483 -13.15 -35.73 16.78
C ASP A 483 -11.88 -34.85 16.74
N TRP A 484 -11.54 -34.18 17.85
CA TRP A 484 -10.32 -33.37 17.93
C TRP A 484 -9.05 -34.19 17.75
N LEU A 485 -8.96 -35.36 18.40
CA LEU A 485 -7.80 -36.24 18.25
C LEU A 485 -7.67 -36.78 16.82
N GLN A 486 -8.78 -37.08 16.13
CA GLN A 486 -8.76 -37.53 14.74
C GLN A 486 -8.27 -36.43 13.81
N ARG A 487 -8.71 -35.18 14.02
CA ARG A 487 -8.21 -34.02 13.25
C ARG A 487 -6.71 -33.81 13.48
N ALA A 488 -6.25 -33.84 14.72
CA ALA A 488 -4.84 -33.72 15.06
C ALA A 488 -4.01 -34.85 14.41
N ALA A 489 -4.48 -36.09 14.50
CA ALA A 489 -3.83 -37.25 13.88
C ALA A 489 -3.75 -37.13 12.35
N GLY A 490 -4.80 -36.57 11.71
CA GLY A 490 -4.83 -36.27 10.29
C GLY A 490 -3.83 -35.19 9.86
N LEU A 491 -3.46 -34.30 10.77
CA LEU A 491 -2.38 -33.31 10.60
C LEU A 491 -0.99 -33.88 10.94
N GLY A 492 -0.89 -35.16 11.29
CA GLY A 492 0.38 -35.84 11.57
C GLY A 492 0.83 -35.81 13.03
N GLU A 493 -0.02 -35.37 13.98
CA GLU A 493 0.34 -35.39 15.40
C GLU A 493 0.44 -36.82 15.94
N THR A 494 1.68 -37.26 16.15
CA THR A 494 1.99 -38.63 16.59
C THR A 494 1.41 -38.96 17.97
N HIS A 495 1.31 -37.97 18.86
CA HIS A 495 0.72 -38.18 20.17
C HIS A 495 -0.79 -38.46 20.09
N ALA A 496 -1.52 -37.73 19.24
CA ALA A 496 -2.94 -38.00 18.98
C ALA A 496 -3.17 -39.37 18.34
N GLN A 497 -2.31 -39.76 17.39
CA GLN A 497 -2.33 -41.10 16.78
C GLN A 497 -2.15 -42.20 17.83
N ALA A 498 -1.18 -42.04 18.74
CA ALA A 498 -0.93 -42.99 19.81
C ALA A 498 -2.11 -43.09 20.80
N ILE A 499 -2.71 -41.96 21.18
CA ILE A 499 -3.91 -41.94 22.04
C ILE A 499 -5.05 -42.71 21.38
N LEU A 500 -5.36 -42.40 20.11
CA LEU A 500 -6.43 -43.09 19.38
C LEU A 500 -6.18 -44.60 19.22
N ALA A 501 -4.93 -45.00 18.98
CA ALA A 501 -4.56 -46.41 18.92
C ALA A 501 -4.80 -47.10 20.27
N SER A 502 -4.39 -46.48 21.38
CA SER A 502 -4.62 -47.03 22.72
C SER A 502 -6.11 -47.17 23.07
N TRP A 503 -6.97 -46.26 22.58
CA TRP A 503 -8.41 -46.36 22.78
C TRP A 503 -9.04 -47.45 21.93
N ALA A 504 -8.50 -47.72 20.74
CA ALA A 504 -8.97 -48.81 19.88
C ALA A 504 -8.63 -50.20 20.47
N GLU A 505 -7.47 -50.33 21.13
CA GLU A 505 -7.06 -51.56 21.82
C GLU A 505 -7.86 -51.85 23.11
N GLN A 506 -8.53 -50.85 23.67
CA GLN A 506 -9.35 -50.99 24.88
C GLN A 506 -10.82 -51.39 24.61
N VAL A 507 -11.25 -51.44 23.34
CA VAL A 507 -12.55 -52.01 22.97
C VAL A 507 -12.40 -53.53 22.94
N PRO A 508 -13.05 -54.30 23.83
CA PRO A 508 -13.02 -55.76 23.74
C PRO A 508 -13.59 -56.16 22.37
N ALA A 509 -12.94 -57.11 21.70
CA ALA A 509 -13.55 -57.75 20.54
C ALA A 509 -14.91 -58.32 20.98
N GLU A 510 -16.00 -57.77 20.45
CA GLU A 510 -17.32 -58.36 20.61
C GLU A 510 -17.29 -59.75 19.93
N GLU A 511 -17.21 -60.81 20.75
CA GLU A 511 -17.79 -62.14 20.45
C GLU A 511 -19.33 -62.03 20.49
#